data_AF-V4B3N5-F1
#
_entry.id   AF-V4B3N5-F1
#
_cell.length_a   1.000
_cell.length_b   1.000
_cell.length_c   1.000
_cell.angle_alpha   90.00
_cell.angle_beta   90.00
_cell.angle_gamma   90.00
#
_symmetry.space_group_name_H-M   'P 1'
#
loop_
_entity.id
_entity.type
_entity.pdbx_description
1 polymer ?
#
loop_
_entity_poly.entity_id
_entity_poly.type
_entity_poly.pdbx_seq_one_letter_code
_entity_poly.pdbx_strand_id
1 'polypeptide(L)'
;MSSYYKLHLHNVKLLQTTSSQCQSITNFIFTMSGYYKPHLHNVKLLQTSSSQCQAITNFIFTMSSYYKLHLHNVKLLQTSSSQCQAITNFIFTMSSYYKPHLHNVKLLQTSSSQCQAITNFIFTMSSYYKPHLHNVKLLQTTSSQCQAITTFIFTVSSYYKLHLHNVKLLQTSSSQCQAITNYIFTMSIYDKLHLHNVKLLQTSSSQCQAITNFIFPMSSYYKLHLHNVRLLQTSSSQCQTITNFIFTMSKKKNEYNSVAPEESTEEFMEWTNSHIDFYSEKLLKVVWPYPLQMG
;
A
#
# COMPACT_ATOMS: atom_id res chain seq x y z
N MET A 1 -3.29 24.83 -30.20
CA MET A 1 -4.41 24.65 -29.24
C MET A 1 -4.13 23.44 -28.39
N SER A 2 -4.01 23.58 -27.06
CA SER A 2 -3.93 22.41 -26.18
C SER A 2 -5.36 21.98 -25.86
N SER A 3 -5.77 20.82 -26.38
CA SER A 3 -7.06 20.23 -26.07
C SER A 3 -7.02 19.63 -24.67
N TYR A 4 -8.03 19.98 -23.88
CA TYR A 4 -8.18 19.55 -22.49
C TYR A 4 -9.38 18.61 -22.39
N TYR A 5 -9.17 17.39 -21.91
CA TYR A 5 -10.19 16.35 -21.87
C TYR A 5 -10.54 15.93 -20.45
N LYS A 6 -11.84 15.71 -20.18
CA LYS A 6 -12.30 15.07 -18.94
C LYS A 6 -12.87 13.71 -19.29
N LEU A 7 -12.43 12.67 -18.58
CA LEU A 7 -12.98 11.33 -18.71
C LEU A 7 -13.55 10.92 -17.37
N HIS A 8 -14.82 10.56 -17.33
CA HIS A 8 -15.45 9.97 -16.16
C HIS A 8 -15.89 8.56 -16.52
N LEU A 9 -15.34 7.56 -15.84
CA LEU A 9 -15.71 6.16 -16.01
C LEU A 9 -16.23 5.60 -14.70
N HIS A 10 -17.44 5.05 -14.72
CA HIS A 10 -18.01 4.30 -13.60
C HIS A 10 -18.29 2.87 -14.06
N ASN A 11 -17.65 1.90 -13.42
CA ASN A 11 -17.83 0.47 -13.70
C ASN A 11 -18.31 -0.24 -12.43
N VAL A 12 -19.48 -0.86 -12.50
CA VAL A 12 -20.04 -1.67 -11.42
C VAL A 12 -20.22 -3.08 -11.94
N LYS A 13 -19.61 -4.05 -11.28
CA LYS A 13 -19.76 -5.47 -11.61
C LYS A 13 -20.27 -6.22 -10.39
N LEU A 14 -21.46 -6.81 -10.53
CA LEU A 14 -22.02 -7.80 -9.61
C LEU A 14 -21.91 -9.17 -10.28
N LEU A 15 -21.37 -10.15 -9.55
CA LEU A 15 -21.38 -11.54 -9.99
C LEU A 15 -21.77 -12.43 -8.80
N GLN A 16 -22.84 -13.19 -8.98
CA GLN A 16 -23.29 -14.21 -8.04
C GLN A 16 -23.33 -15.54 -8.76
N THR A 17 -22.60 -16.54 -8.28
CA THR A 17 -22.49 -17.83 -8.99
C THR A 17 -22.11 -18.99 -8.09
N THR A 18 -22.62 -20.17 -8.44
CA THR A 18 -22.24 -21.47 -7.90
C THR A 18 -21.65 -22.30 -9.04
N SER A 19 -20.36 -22.62 -8.97
CA SER A 19 -19.65 -23.37 -10.01
C SER A 19 -18.45 -24.10 -9.42
N SER A 20 -17.87 -25.06 -10.12
CA SER A 20 -16.59 -25.65 -9.68
C SER A 20 -15.48 -24.59 -9.67
N GLN A 21 -15.42 -23.74 -10.69
CA GLN A 21 -14.43 -22.67 -10.81
C GLN A 21 -15.10 -21.32 -11.08
N CYS A 22 -14.72 -20.29 -10.35
CA CYS A 22 -15.17 -18.93 -10.55
C CYS A 22 -13.97 -18.00 -10.81
N GLN A 23 -13.89 -17.44 -12.02
CA GLN A 23 -12.88 -16.47 -12.38
C GLN A 23 -13.51 -15.15 -12.79
N SER A 24 -13.01 -14.04 -12.24
CA SER A 24 -13.47 -12.71 -12.57
C SER A 24 -12.29 -11.77 -12.78
N ILE A 25 -11.99 -11.47 -14.03
CA ILE A 25 -10.92 -10.56 -14.44
C ILE A 25 -11.51 -9.22 -14.89
N THR A 26 -10.83 -8.13 -14.58
CA THR A 26 -11.19 -6.78 -15.05
C THR A 26 -9.90 -6.03 -15.32
N ASN A 27 -9.70 -5.56 -16.56
CA ASN A 27 -8.50 -4.84 -16.95
C ASN A 27 -8.91 -3.45 -17.46
N PHE A 28 -8.23 -2.43 -16.96
CA PHE A 28 -8.36 -1.04 -17.38
C PHE A 28 -7.02 -0.59 -17.91
N ILE A 29 -6.97 -0.21 -19.19
CA ILE A 29 -5.74 0.25 -19.84
C ILE A 29 -6.04 1.62 -20.45
N PHE A 30 -5.26 2.61 -20.04
CA PHE A 30 -5.35 3.97 -20.57
C PHE A 30 -4.00 4.44 -21.03
N THR A 31 -3.91 4.82 -22.30
CA THR A 31 -2.76 5.50 -22.88
C THR A 31 -3.22 6.86 -23.37
N MET A 32 -2.83 7.94 -22.71
CA MET A 32 -3.25 9.28 -23.12
C MET A 32 -2.06 10.22 -23.30
N SER A 33 -2.18 11.10 -24.29
CA SER A 33 -1.24 12.18 -24.59
C SER A 33 -1.95 13.54 -24.58
N GLY A 34 -1.39 14.54 -23.87
CA GLY A 34 -2.02 15.86 -23.69
C GLY A 34 -2.54 16.14 -22.27
N TYR A 35 -3.54 17.00 -22.10
CA TYR A 35 -4.05 17.36 -20.76
C TYR A 35 -5.37 16.63 -20.47
N TYR A 36 -5.41 15.68 -19.52
CA TYR A 36 -6.69 15.07 -19.14
C TYR A 36 -6.92 14.99 -17.64
N LYS A 37 -8.19 14.96 -17.24
CA LYS A 37 -8.60 14.62 -15.87
C LYS A 37 -9.43 13.35 -15.86
N PRO A 38 -8.78 12.17 -15.85
CA PRO A 38 -9.49 10.90 -15.69
C PRO A 38 -9.99 10.75 -14.26
N HIS A 39 -11.28 10.46 -14.14
CA HIS A 39 -11.97 10.10 -12.92
C HIS A 39 -12.55 8.69 -13.13
N LEU A 40 -11.98 7.70 -12.46
CA LEU A 40 -12.42 6.33 -12.54
C LEU A 40 -13.02 5.88 -11.23
N HIS A 41 -14.12 5.17 -11.32
CA HIS A 41 -14.75 4.51 -10.19
C HIS A 41 -15.10 3.09 -10.59
N ASN A 42 -14.50 2.12 -9.92
CA ASN A 42 -14.72 0.70 -10.13
C ASN A 42 -15.24 0.07 -8.83
N VAL A 43 -16.42 -0.52 -8.90
CA VAL A 43 -17.00 -1.32 -7.81
C VAL A 43 -17.15 -2.75 -8.31
N LYS A 44 -16.63 -3.69 -7.53
CA LYS A 44 -16.76 -5.11 -7.82
C LYS A 44 -17.29 -5.84 -6.60
N LEU A 45 -18.48 -6.43 -6.75
CA LEU A 45 -19.08 -7.34 -5.80
C LEU A 45 -19.10 -8.74 -6.41
N LEU A 46 -18.43 -9.69 -5.75
CA LEU A 46 -18.43 -11.08 -6.13
C LEU A 46 -18.87 -11.94 -4.94
N GLN A 47 -19.96 -12.66 -5.13
CA GLN A 47 -20.51 -13.64 -4.19
C GLN A 47 -20.47 -15.02 -4.84
N THR A 48 -19.72 -15.97 -4.29
CA THR A 48 -19.63 -17.29 -4.93
C THR A 48 -19.37 -18.43 -3.97
N SER A 49 -19.89 -19.59 -4.34
CA SER A 49 -19.51 -20.88 -3.79
C SER A 49 -18.86 -21.71 -4.90
N SER A 50 -17.55 -21.99 -4.76
CA SER A 50 -16.78 -22.74 -5.77
C SER A 50 -15.63 -23.51 -5.17
N SER A 51 -15.02 -24.50 -5.84
CA SER A 51 -13.77 -25.06 -5.31
C SER A 51 -12.64 -24.04 -5.44
N GLN A 52 -12.59 -23.32 -6.56
CA GLN A 52 -11.59 -22.28 -6.79
C GLN A 52 -12.25 -20.95 -7.16
N CYS A 53 -11.87 -19.88 -6.47
CA CYS A 53 -12.31 -18.53 -6.77
C CYS A 53 -11.11 -17.59 -6.98
N GLN A 54 -11.05 -16.98 -8.16
CA GLN A 54 -10.03 -16.01 -8.51
C GLN A 54 -10.65 -14.69 -8.99
N ALA A 55 -10.32 -13.59 -8.32
CA ALA A 55 -10.73 -12.26 -8.70
C ALA A 55 -9.52 -11.38 -8.97
N ILE A 56 -9.31 -10.97 -10.22
CA ILE A 56 -8.20 -10.10 -10.65
C ILE A 56 -8.75 -8.76 -11.11
N THR A 57 -8.06 -7.69 -10.75
CA THR A 57 -8.32 -6.34 -11.26
C THR A 57 -6.99 -5.66 -11.56
N ASN A 58 -6.76 -5.28 -12.82
CA ASN A 58 -5.55 -4.56 -13.21
C ASN A 58 -5.91 -3.18 -13.75
N PHE A 59 -5.14 -2.19 -13.32
CA PHE A 59 -5.19 -0.82 -13.80
C PHE A 59 -3.82 -0.46 -14.34
N ILE A 60 -3.76 -0.12 -15.62
CA ILE A 60 -2.53 0.28 -16.30
C ILE A 60 -2.78 1.65 -16.92
N PHE A 61 -1.96 2.62 -16.53
CA PHE A 61 -2.04 3.97 -17.04
C PHE A 61 -0.67 4.42 -17.52
N THR A 62 -0.61 4.79 -18.79
CA THR A 62 0.55 5.43 -19.42
C THR A 62 0.13 6.82 -19.84
N MET A 63 0.77 7.85 -19.28
CA MET A 63 0.42 9.23 -19.59
C MET A 63 1.66 10.04 -19.89
N SER A 64 1.58 10.92 -20.90
CA SER A 64 2.73 11.68 -21.38
C SER A 64 2.73 13.20 -21.09
N SER A 65 1.70 13.75 -20.44
CA SER A 65 1.54 15.20 -20.23
C SER A 65 0.80 15.54 -18.93
N TYR A 66 -0.08 16.54 -18.87
CA TYR A 66 -0.59 17.04 -17.58
C TYR A 66 -1.92 16.40 -17.20
N TYR A 67 -1.91 15.53 -16.20
CA TYR A 67 -3.14 14.88 -15.76
C TYR A 67 -3.40 14.98 -14.28
N LYS A 68 -4.68 15.15 -13.93
CA LYS A 68 -5.17 14.88 -12.57
C LYS A 68 -5.99 13.60 -12.63
N LEU A 69 -5.44 12.53 -12.08
CA LEU A 69 -6.12 11.25 -12.01
C LEU A 69 -6.79 11.10 -10.65
N HIS A 70 -8.07 10.78 -10.66
CA HIS A 70 -8.77 10.24 -9.50
C HIS A 70 -9.23 8.83 -9.81
N LEU A 71 -8.87 7.87 -8.97
CA LEU A 71 -9.32 6.51 -9.09
C LEU A 71 -9.90 6.04 -7.78
N HIS A 72 -11.11 5.51 -7.86
CA HIS A 72 -11.82 4.86 -6.79
C HIS A 72 -12.01 3.39 -7.15
N ASN A 73 -11.44 2.47 -6.38
CA ASN A 73 -11.62 1.05 -6.55
C ASN A 73 -12.14 0.43 -5.26
N VAL A 74 -13.33 -0.15 -5.29
CA VAL A 74 -13.93 -0.89 -4.19
C VAL A 74 -14.14 -2.33 -4.63
N LYS A 75 -13.64 -3.26 -3.84
CA LYS A 75 -13.82 -4.69 -4.07
C LYS A 75 -14.36 -5.35 -2.83
N LEU A 76 -15.55 -5.94 -2.96
CA LEU A 76 -16.15 -6.82 -1.98
C LEU A 76 -16.19 -8.23 -2.56
N LEU A 77 -15.55 -9.15 -1.86
CA LEU A 77 -15.52 -10.56 -2.23
C LEU A 77 -15.99 -11.39 -1.04
N GLN A 78 -17.10 -12.11 -1.23
CA GLN A 78 -17.71 -13.00 -0.26
C GLN A 78 -17.72 -14.40 -0.86
N THR A 79 -16.91 -15.31 -0.33
CA THR A 79 -16.75 -16.64 -0.96
C THR A 79 -16.68 -17.78 0.01
N SER A 80 -17.28 -18.89 -0.38
CA SER A 80 -16.93 -20.20 0.14
C SER A 80 -16.15 -20.95 -0.94
N SER A 81 -14.90 -21.31 -0.67
CA SER A 81 -14.11 -22.10 -1.62
C SER A 81 -13.07 -22.99 -0.99
N SER A 82 -12.36 -23.85 -1.73
CA SER A 82 -11.12 -24.43 -1.18
C SER A 82 -9.99 -23.43 -1.33
N GLN A 83 -9.90 -22.75 -2.48
CA GLN A 83 -8.89 -21.73 -2.74
C GLN A 83 -9.55 -20.41 -3.14
N CYS A 84 -9.18 -19.32 -2.45
CA CYS A 84 -9.63 -17.98 -2.77
C CYS A 84 -8.44 -17.05 -3.00
N GLN A 85 -8.35 -16.48 -4.20
CA GLN A 85 -7.30 -15.53 -4.57
C GLN A 85 -7.88 -14.23 -5.09
N ALA A 86 -7.53 -13.12 -4.44
CA ALA A 86 -7.91 -11.80 -4.88
C ALA A 86 -6.66 -10.96 -5.17
N ILE A 87 -6.47 -10.54 -6.42
CA ILE A 87 -5.35 -9.72 -6.86
C ILE A 87 -5.87 -8.37 -7.35
N THR A 88 -5.16 -7.31 -6.98
CA THR A 88 -5.37 -5.97 -7.54
C THR A 88 -4.02 -5.35 -7.85
N ASN A 89 -3.77 -5.00 -9.11
CA ASN A 89 -2.54 -4.33 -9.53
C ASN A 89 -2.85 -2.95 -10.09
N PHE A 90 -2.03 -1.99 -9.69
CA PHE A 90 -2.04 -0.64 -10.19
C PHE A 90 -0.66 -0.32 -10.73
N ILE A 91 -0.58 -0.01 -12.02
CA ILE A 91 0.66 0.31 -12.72
C ILE A 91 0.47 1.68 -13.36
N PHE A 92 1.33 2.62 -12.98
CA PHE A 92 1.33 3.97 -13.51
C PHE A 92 2.71 4.31 -14.05
N THR A 93 2.75 4.66 -15.33
CA THR A 93 3.93 5.20 -15.99
C THR A 93 3.63 6.62 -16.42
N MET A 94 4.36 7.59 -15.87
CA MET A 94 4.08 9.01 -16.02
C MET A 94 5.36 9.78 -16.32
N SER A 95 5.28 10.73 -17.25
CA SER A 95 6.45 11.43 -17.80
C SER A 95 6.63 12.90 -17.37
N SER A 96 5.73 13.49 -16.61
CA SER A 96 5.62 14.96 -16.44
C SER A 96 4.90 15.33 -15.13
N TYR A 97 3.90 16.23 -15.14
CA TYR A 97 3.23 16.74 -13.95
C TYR A 97 1.96 15.98 -13.62
N TYR A 98 1.94 15.29 -12.46
CA TYR A 98 0.77 14.50 -12.08
C TYR A 98 0.41 14.57 -10.61
N LYS A 99 -0.90 14.51 -10.38
CA LYS A 99 -1.51 14.42 -9.05
C LYS A 99 -2.46 13.23 -9.01
N PRO A 100 -1.94 11.99 -8.90
CA PRO A 100 -2.80 10.83 -8.77
C PRO A 100 -3.37 10.75 -7.35
N HIS A 101 -4.69 10.68 -7.27
CA HIS A 101 -5.43 10.40 -6.05
C HIS A 101 -6.06 9.01 -6.19
N LEU A 102 -5.52 8.03 -5.46
CA LEU A 102 -6.06 6.68 -5.49
C LEU A 102 -6.69 6.32 -4.15
N HIS A 103 -7.91 5.84 -4.24
CA HIS A 103 -8.62 5.24 -3.12
C HIS A 103 -8.91 3.78 -3.47
N ASN A 104 -8.28 2.85 -2.75
CA ASN A 104 -8.48 1.42 -2.91
C ASN A 104 -9.01 0.82 -1.61
N VAL A 105 -10.21 0.24 -1.67
CA VAL A 105 -10.83 -0.49 -0.56
C VAL A 105 -11.06 -1.91 -0.98
N LYS A 106 -10.60 -2.84 -0.15
CA LYS A 106 -10.79 -4.27 -0.35
C LYS A 106 -11.36 -4.90 0.90
N LEU A 107 -12.56 -5.45 0.79
CA LEU A 107 -13.19 -6.29 1.80
C LEU A 107 -13.24 -7.72 1.26
N LEU A 108 -12.63 -8.63 2.00
CA LEU A 108 -12.61 -10.05 1.66
C LEU A 108 -13.14 -10.85 2.87
N GLN A 109 -14.26 -11.53 2.66
CA GLN A 109 -14.92 -12.40 3.62
C GLN A 109 -14.92 -13.82 3.03
N THR A 110 -14.15 -14.74 3.62
CA THR A 110 -13.98 -16.07 3.01
C THR A 110 -13.99 -17.21 4.01
N SER A 111 -14.64 -18.30 3.64
CA SER A 111 -14.42 -19.64 4.18
C SER A 111 -13.70 -20.47 3.13
N SER A 112 -12.41 -20.71 3.31
CA SER A 112 -11.66 -21.56 2.38
C SER A 112 -10.44 -22.22 2.99
N SER A 113 -9.90 -23.29 2.42
CA SER A 113 -8.67 -23.87 2.98
C SER A 113 -7.50 -22.88 2.82
N GLN A 114 -7.40 -22.21 1.67
CA GLN A 114 -6.37 -21.20 1.41
C GLN A 114 -7.01 -19.87 0.97
N CYS A 115 -6.56 -18.77 1.59
CA CYS A 115 -6.97 -17.42 1.23
C CYS A 115 -5.75 -16.53 0.98
N GLN A 116 -5.68 -15.95 -0.22
CA GLN A 116 -4.63 -15.03 -0.62
C GLN A 116 -5.21 -13.71 -1.14
N ALA A 117 -4.77 -12.62 -0.54
CA ALA A 117 -5.10 -11.28 -1.01
C ALA A 117 -3.82 -10.50 -1.30
N ILE A 118 -3.64 -10.11 -2.56
CA ILE A 118 -2.48 -9.36 -3.03
C ILE A 118 -2.94 -8.01 -3.57
N THR A 119 -2.18 -6.95 -3.27
CA THR A 119 -2.37 -5.62 -3.83
C THR A 119 -1.01 -5.01 -4.15
N ASN A 120 -0.78 -4.67 -5.42
CA ASN A 120 0.47 -4.05 -5.85
C ASN A 120 0.21 -2.66 -6.42
N PHE A 121 1.07 -1.72 -6.04
CA PHE A 121 1.09 -0.36 -6.51
C PHE A 121 2.48 -0.09 -7.09
N ILE A 122 2.56 0.14 -8.39
CA ILE A 122 3.81 0.39 -9.09
C ILE A 122 3.68 1.74 -9.80
N PHE A 123 4.61 2.64 -9.48
CA PHE A 123 4.65 3.99 -10.02
C PHE A 123 6.04 4.27 -10.57
N THR A 124 6.12 4.50 -11.87
CA THR A 124 7.32 4.97 -12.56
C THR A 124 7.05 6.38 -13.05
N MET A 125 7.81 7.34 -12.53
CA MET A 125 7.47 8.75 -12.55
C MET A 125 8.73 9.56 -12.87
N SER A 126 8.74 10.42 -13.89
CA SER A 126 9.98 11.15 -14.24
C SER A 126 10.12 12.55 -13.60
N SER A 127 9.13 13.44 -13.76
CA SER A 127 9.16 14.83 -13.26
C SER A 127 8.46 15.06 -11.90
N TYR A 128 7.51 16.00 -11.83
CA TYR A 128 6.91 16.51 -10.59
C TYR A 128 5.63 15.76 -10.21
N TYR A 129 5.59 15.22 -8.99
CA TYR A 129 4.44 14.43 -8.57
C TYR A 129 3.97 14.70 -7.15
N LYS A 130 2.64 14.67 -7.00
CA LYS A 130 1.98 14.71 -5.69
C LYS A 130 0.98 13.57 -5.54
N PRO A 131 1.44 12.31 -5.44
CA PRO A 131 0.54 11.19 -5.22
C PRO A 131 -0.08 11.24 -3.83
N HIS A 132 -1.35 10.92 -3.79
CA HIS A 132 -2.10 10.67 -2.57
C HIS A 132 -2.74 9.28 -2.69
N LEU A 133 -2.33 8.39 -1.80
CA LEU A 133 -2.74 6.99 -1.84
C LEU A 133 -3.40 6.64 -0.53
N HIS A 134 -4.63 6.14 -0.64
CA HIS A 134 -5.36 5.58 0.48
C HIS A 134 -5.71 4.14 0.15
N ASN A 135 -5.10 3.21 0.88
CA ASN A 135 -5.33 1.78 0.72
C ASN A 135 -5.89 1.20 2.02
N VAL A 136 -7.09 0.66 1.96
CA VAL A 136 -7.74 -0.02 3.09
C VAL A 136 -8.00 -1.46 2.70
N LYS A 137 -7.59 -2.37 3.57
CA LYS A 137 -7.81 -3.79 3.41
C LYS A 137 -8.39 -4.38 4.68
N LEU A 138 -9.59 -4.92 4.56
CA LEU A 138 -10.26 -5.69 5.59
C LEU A 138 -10.36 -7.14 5.11
N LEU A 139 -9.81 -8.05 5.91
CA LEU A 139 -9.79 -9.48 5.64
C LEU A 139 -10.38 -10.21 6.83
N GLN A 140 -11.51 -10.88 6.62
CA GLN A 140 -12.22 -11.69 7.60
C GLN A 140 -12.28 -13.12 7.07
N THR A 141 -11.52 -14.03 7.66
CA THR A 141 -11.34 -15.36 7.06
C THR A 141 -11.27 -16.49 8.07
N THR A 142 -11.93 -17.59 7.72
CA THR A 142 -11.69 -18.90 8.33
C THR A 142 -10.96 -19.76 7.30
N SER A 143 -9.71 -20.14 7.57
CA SER A 143 -8.89 -20.90 6.62
C SER A 143 -7.78 -21.68 7.29
N SER A 144 -7.15 -22.67 6.64
CA SER A 144 -5.90 -23.20 7.19
C SER A 144 -4.75 -22.22 6.97
N GLN A 145 -4.70 -21.57 5.81
CA GLN A 145 -3.67 -20.60 5.46
C GLN A 145 -4.25 -19.29 4.94
N CYS A 146 -3.87 -18.18 5.58
CA CYS A 146 -4.25 -16.84 5.17
C CYS A 146 -3.02 -15.97 4.90
N GLN A 147 -2.94 -15.39 3.70
CA GLN A 147 -1.87 -14.48 3.30
C GLN A 147 -2.40 -13.14 2.77
N ALA A 148 -1.90 -12.04 3.35
CA ALA A 148 -2.24 -10.69 2.94
C ALA A 148 -0.98 -9.89 2.58
N ILE A 149 -0.73 -9.72 1.29
CA ILE A 149 0.44 -9.01 0.76
C ILE A 149 -0.01 -7.64 0.22
N THR A 150 0.77 -6.60 0.52
CA THR A 150 0.68 -5.32 -0.17
C THR A 150 2.07 -4.79 -0.48
N THR A 151 2.29 -4.39 -1.72
CA THR A 151 3.58 -3.88 -2.18
C THR A 151 3.37 -2.51 -2.81
N PHE A 152 4.19 -1.57 -2.39
CA PHE A 152 4.28 -0.23 -2.93
C PHE A 152 5.69 -0.05 -3.50
N ILE A 153 5.77 0.20 -4.81
CA ILE A 153 7.01 0.47 -5.53
C ILE A 153 6.84 1.82 -6.20
N PHE A 154 7.73 2.74 -5.85
CA PHE A 154 7.81 4.05 -6.45
C PHE A 154 9.23 4.27 -6.94
N THR A 155 9.32 4.62 -8.21
CA THR A 155 10.55 5.06 -8.85
C THR A 155 10.28 6.45 -9.40
N VAL A 156 10.84 7.47 -8.76
CA VAL A 156 10.67 8.86 -9.20
C VAL A 156 12.03 9.51 -9.43
N SER A 157 12.21 10.15 -10.59
CA SER A 157 13.50 10.78 -10.94
C SER A 157 13.64 12.27 -10.55
N SER A 158 12.63 12.90 -9.94
CA SER A 158 12.76 14.27 -9.43
C SER A 158 11.66 14.61 -8.39
N TYR A 159 11.41 15.91 -8.17
CA TYR A 159 10.56 16.49 -7.13
C TYR A 159 9.27 15.72 -6.82
N TYR A 160 9.17 15.27 -5.58
CA TYR A 160 8.10 14.38 -5.16
C TYR A 160 7.53 14.76 -3.80
N LYS A 161 6.20 14.76 -3.69
CA LYS A 161 5.51 14.82 -2.40
C LYS A 161 4.46 13.71 -2.31
N LEU A 162 4.75 12.65 -1.56
CA LEU A 162 3.80 11.57 -1.33
C LEU A 162 3.15 11.63 0.02
N HIS A 163 1.85 11.38 -0.02
CA HIS A 163 1.10 10.95 1.14
C HIS A 163 0.55 9.55 0.89
N LEU A 164 1.01 8.61 1.69
CA LEU A 164 0.54 7.22 1.67
C LEU A 164 -0.12 6.91 3.00
N HIS A 165 -1.38 6.51 2.94
CA HIS A 165 -2.12 5.96 4.06
C HIS A 165 -2.53 4.52 3.75
N ASN A 166 -2.01 3.59 4.53
CA ASN A 166 -2.29 2.16 4.38
C ASN A 166 -2.84 1.59 5.68
N VAL A 167 -4.05 1.07 5.64
CA VAL A 167 -4.71 0.41 6.76
C VAL A 167 -4.96 -1.04 6.41
N LYS A 168 -4.53 -1.94 7.29
CA LYS A 168 -4.80 -3.36 7.20
C LYS A 168 -5.46 -3.84 8.48
N LEU A 169 -6.66 -4.37 8.36
CA LEU A 169 -7.36 -5.10 9.40
C LEU A 169 -7.50 -6.56 8.98
N LEU A 170 -6.89 -7.46 9.74
CA LEU A 170 -6.99 -8.89 9.55
C LEU A 170 -7.65 -9.50 10.78
N GLN A 171 -8.79 -10.15 10.58
CA GLN A 171 -9.50 -10.94 11.56
C GLN A 171 -9.55 -12.38 11.05
N THR A 172 -8.73 -13.25 11.61
CA THR A 172 -8.53 -14.59 11.05
C THR A 172 -8.51 -15.69 12.09
N SER A 173 -9.15 -16.81 11.77
CA SER A 173 -8.95 -18.08 12.45
C SER A 173 -8.28 -19.03 11.47
N SER A 174 -6.99 -19.34 11.69
CA SER A 174 -6.22 -20.20 10.80
C SER A 174 -5.09 -20.93 11.49
N SER A 175 -4.50 -21.97 10.88
CA SER A 175 -3.26 -22.52 11.44
C SER A 175 -2.09 -21.55 11.19
N GLN A 176 -2.04 -20.95 10.00
CA GLN A 176 -1.01 -19.99 9.61
C GLN A 176 -1.61 -18.69 9.08
N CYS A 177 -1.14 -17.57 9.60
CA CYS A 177 -1.54 -16.25 9.13
C CYS A 177 -0.32 -15.37 8.86
N GLN A 178 -0.17 -14.91 7.61
CA GLN A 178 0.91 -14.01 7.21
C GLN A 178 0.37 -12.71 6.63
N ALA A 179 0.89 -11.59 7.12
CA ALA A 179 0.60 -10.29 6.57
C ALA A 179 1.90 -9.53 6.29
N ILE A 180 2.14 -9.22 5.01
CA ILE A 180 3.38 -8.61 4.53
C ILE A 180 3.04 -7.26 3.90
N THR A 181 3.80 -6.23 4.26
CA THR A 181 3.74 -4.93 3.58
C THR A 181 5.14 -4.51 3.16
N ASN A 182 5.36 -4.29 1.86
CA ASN A 182 6.65 -3.82 1.36
C ASN A 182 6.50 -2.40 0.80
N TYR A 183 7.43 -1.55 1.18
CA TYR A 183 7.56 -0.17 0.73
C TYR A 183 8.93 -0.02 0.12
N ILE A 184 8.97 0.22 -1.19
CA ILE A 184 10.19 0.41 -1.96
C ILE A 184 10.08 1.74 -2.68
N PHE A 185 10.95 2.66 -2.32
CA PHE A 185 10.93 4.03 -2.83
C PHE A 185 12.33 4.41 -3.29
N THR A 186 12.56 4.31 -4.59
CA THR A 186 13.80 4.75 -5.24
C THR A 186 13.63 6.18 -5.70
N MET A 187 14.24 7.09 -4.95
CA MET A 187 14.07 8.54 -5.13
C MET A 187 15.42 9.22 -5.35
N SER A 188 15.41 10.36 -6.04
CA SER A 188 16.65 10.98 -6.52
C SER A 188 16.84 12.41 -6.01
N ILE A 189 15.86 13.31 -6.21
CA ILE A 189 16.02 14.73 -5.95
C ILE A 189 14.74 15.35 -5.36
N TYR A 190 14.86 15.95 -4.15
CA TYR A 190 13.83 16.74 -3.45
C TYR A 190 12.53 15.99 -3.15
N ASP A 191 12.57 15.17 -2.11
CA ASP A 191 11.48 14.27 -1.76
C ASP A 191 10.85 14.61 -0.41
N LYS A 192 9.52 14.67 -0.36
CA LYS A 192 8.77 14.73 0.89
C LYS A 192 7.83 13.54 0.97
N LEU A 193 8.17 12.59 1.83
CA LEU A 193 7.39 11.38 2.04
C LEU A 193 6.68 11.45 3.39
N HIS A 194 5.36 11.34 3.36
CA HIS A 194 4.53 11.06 4.52
C HIS A 194 3.92 9.68 4.36
N LEU A 195 4.26 8.79 5.27
CA LEU A 195 3.75 7.43 5.28
C LEU A 195 3.06 7.12 6.61
N HIS A 196 1.80 6.76 6.53
CA HIS A 196 0.99 6.33 7.66
C HIS A 196 0.55 4.89 7.40
N ASN A 197 1.07 3.96 8.18
CA ASN A 197 0.77 2.54 8.08
C ASN A 197 0.16 2.06 9.39
N VAL A 198 -1.08 1.60 9.33
CA VAL A 198 -1.78 1.00 10.47
C VAL A 198 -2.06 -0.46 10.17
N LYS A 199 -1.69 -1.33 11.11
CA LYS A 199 -1.97 -2.75 11.01
C LYS A 199 -2.59 -3.26 12.29
N LEU A 200 -3.83 -3.73 12.19
CA LEU A 200 -4.52 -4.45 13.25
C LEU A 200 -4.64 -5.92 12.84
N LEU A 201 -4.03 -6.79 13.63
CA LEU A 201 -4.11 -8.24 13.45
C LEU A 201 -4.78 -8.84 14.68
N GLN A 202 -5.97 -9.39 14.48
CA GLN A 202 -6.71 -10.16 15.47
C GLN A 202 -6.78 -11.60 14.97
N THR A 203 -6.05 -12.51 15.61
CA THR A 203 -5.94 -13.88 15.09
C THR A 203 -5.89 -14.95 16.16
N SER A 204 -6.65 -16.02 15.93
CA SER A 204 -6.51 -17.28 16.64
C SER A 204 -5.81 -18.29 15.72
N SER A 205 -4.47 -18.29 15.75
CA SER A 205 -3.67 -19.20 14.93
C SER A 205 -2.57 -19.90 15.68
N SER A 206 -2.03 -21.03 15.19
CA SER A 206 -0.83 -21.60 15.81
C SER A 206 0.39 -20.75 15.48
N GLN A 207 0.46 -20.24 14.25
CA GLN A 207 1.54 -19.37 13.78
C GLN A 207 0.99 -18.08 13.16
N CYS A 208 1.52 -16.93 13.58
CA CYS A 208 1.29 -15.65 12.92
C CYS A 208 2.56 -14.88 12.61
N GLN A 209 2.63 -14.28 11.42
CA GLN A 209 3.73 -13.43 11.00
C GLN A 209 3.24 -12.09 10.44
N ALA A 210 3.76 -11.01 10.99
CA ALA A 210 3.50 -9.65 10.55
C ALA A 210 4.79 -8.96 10.12
N ILE A 211 5.05 -8.92 8.81
CA ILE A 211 6.27 -8.32 8.25
C ILE A 211 5.94 -6.97 7.63
N THR A 212 6.79 -5.96 7.87
CA THR A 212 6.80 -4.74 7.06
C THR A 212 8.23 -4.37 6.72
N ASN A 213 8.51 -4.19 5.44
CA ASN A 213 9.82 -3.77 4.97
C ASN A 213 9.74 -2.38 4.35
N PHE A 214 10.72 -1.55 4.69
CA PHE A 214 10.91 -0.22 4.19
C PHE A 214 12.28 -0.14 3.53
N ILE A 215 12.31 0.14 2.24
CA ILE A 215 13.53 0.22 1.44
C ILE A 215 13.53 1.57 0.73
N PHE A 216 14.53 2.38 1.04
CA PHE A 216 14.63 3.77 0.63
C PHE A 216 16.04 4.08 0.11
N PRO A 217 16.33 3.78 -1.16
CA PRO A 217 17.49 4.33 -1.84
C PRO A 217 17.17 5.79 -2.22
N MET A 218 17.88 6.73 -1.59
CA MET A 218 17.70 8.16 -1.82
C MET A 218 19.07 8.81 -2.07
N SER A 219 19.17 9.74 -3.02
CA SER A 219 20.43 10.50 -3.23
C SER A 219 20.46 11.85 -2.52
N SER A 220 19.51 12.76 -2.84
CA SER A 220 19.62 14.17 -2.45
C SER A 220 18.67 14.54 -1.30
N TYR A 221 18.26 15.82 -1.21
CA TYR A 221 17.36 16.37 -0.18
C TYR A 221 16.06 15.57 -0.01
N TYR A 222 15.78 15.16 1.22
CA TYR A 222 14.58 14.40 1.57
C TYR A 222 14.02 14.81 2.94
N LYS A 223 12.70 14.70 3.08
CA LYS A 223 11.99 14.77 4.35
C LYS A 223 11.09 13.55 4.46
N LEU A 224 11.40 12.66 5.40
CA LEU A 224 10.63 11.46 5.67
C LEU A 224 9.84 11.62 6.98
N HIS A 225 8.55 11.36 6.90
CA HIS A 225 7.64 11.24 8.04
C HIS A 225 7.05 9.84 7.99
N LEU A 226 7.35 9.03 8.98
CA LEU A 226 6.87 7.66 9.08
C LEU A 226 6.08 7.49 10.37
N HIS A 227 4.81 7.13 10.22
CA HIS A 227 3.97 6.66 11.32
C HIS A 227 3.58 5.22 11.03
N ASN A 228 3.99 4.29 11.88
CA ASN A 228 3.73 2.86 11.72
C ASN A 228 3.15 2.29 13.01
N VAL A 229 1.83 2.17 13.07
CA VAL A 229 1.09 1.63 14.21
C VAL A 229 0.78 0.17 13.97
N ARG A 230 1.01 -0.65 15.00
CA ARG A 230 0.62 -2.06 14.98
C ARG A 230 -0.07 -2.43 16.27
N LEU A 231 -1.21 -3.10 16.14
CA LEU A 231 -1.90 -3.72 17.25
C LEU A 231 -2.09 -5.21 16.90
N LEU A 232 -1.64 -6.06 17.81
CA LEU A 232 -1.70 -7.51 17.69
C LEU A 232 -2.49 -8.06 18.87
N GLN A 233 -3.61 -8.69 18.57
CA GLN A 233 -4.40 -9.44 19.54
C GLN A 233 -4.43 -10.90 19.09
N THR A 234 -3.75 -11.77 19.83
CA THR A 234 -3.63 -13.16 19.41
C THR A 234 -3.67 -14.14 20.57
N SER A 235 -4.24 -15.31 20.30
CA SER A 235 -4.17 -16.49 21.16
C SER A 235 -3.16 -17.51 20.62
N SER A 236 -2.19 -17.09 19.80
CA SER A 236 -1.26 -17.99 19.11
C SER A 236 -0.13 -18.50 19.97
N SER A 237 0.31 -19.74 19.72
CA SER A 237 1.52 -20.29 20.36
C SER A 237 2.80 -19.63 19.85
N GLN A 238 2.84 -19.19 18.59
CA GLN A 238 4.00 -18.51 17.99
C GLN A 238 3.55 -17.32 17.13
N CYS A 239 3.88 -16.10 17.56
CA CYS A 239 3.70 -14.91 16.74
C CYS A 239 4.98 -14.09 16.57
N GLN A 240 5.30 -13.74 15.34
CA GLN A 240 6.45 -12.92 15.00
C GLN A 240 6.01 -11.63 14.30
N THR A 241 6.58 -10.52 14.74
CA THR A 241 6.43 -9.22 14.07
C THR A 241 7.81 -8.72 13.68
N ILE A 242 7.99 -8.43 12.40
CA ILE A 242 9.26 -7.98 11.83
C ILE A 242 9.04 -6.62 11.18
N THR A 243 9.93 -5.68 11.47
CA THR A 243 10.01 -4.41 10.74
C THR A 243 11.44 -4.20 10.31
N ASN A 244 11.67 -4.15 9.00
CA ASN A 244 13.00 -3.89 8.47
C ASN A 244 13.04 -2.52 7.82
N PHE A 245 14.14 -1.81 8.06
CA PHE A 245 14.46 -0.53 7.46
C PHE A 245 15.79 -0.63 6.74
N ILE A 246 15.80 -0.31 5.46
CA ILE A 246 16.99 -0.22 4.64
C ILE A 246 16.99 1.16 4.01
N PHE A 247 17.93 1.99 4.44
CA PHE A 247 18.16 3.33 3.89
C PHE A 247 19.52 3.35 3.21
N THR A 248 19.57 3.83 1.98
CA THR A 248 20.83 4.04 1.25
C THR A 248 20.87 5.49 0.81
N MET A 249 21.85 6.24 1.32
CA MET A 249 21.99 7.68 1.08
C MET A 249 23.27 7.97 0.31
N SER A 250 23.22 8.77 -0.76
CA SER A 250 24.41 9.19 -1.50
C SER A 250 24.47 10.70 -1.71
N LYS A 251 25.36 11.40 -0.98
CA LYS A 251 25.71 12.79 -1.30
C LYS A 251 26.48 12.81 -2.63
N LYS A 252 26.00 13.54 -3.64
CA LYS A 252 26.86 13.97 -4.75
C LYS A 252 27.83 15.01 -4.21
N LYS A 253 29.13 14.67 -4.14
CA LYS A 253 30.21 15.65 -3.97
C LYS A 253 30.26 16.47 -5.26
N ASN A 254 29.91 17.75 -5.20
CA ASN A 254 30.12 18.66 -6.32
C ASN A 254 31.64 18.88 -6.42
N GLU A 255 32.31 18.23 -7.37
CA GLU A 255 33.61 18.69 -7.85
C GLU A 255 33.38 19.92 -8.73
N TYR A 256 33.30 21.09 -8.10
CA TYR A 256 33.61 22.35 -8.76
C TYR A 256 34.84 22.92 -8.08
N ASN A 257 35.95 22.97 -8.83
CA ASN A 257 37.17 23.65 -8.44
C ASN A 257 36.91 25.15 -8.21
N SER A 258 37.69 25.73 -7.30
CA SER A 258 38.07 27.15 -7.12
C SER A 258 37.23 28.07 -6.20
N VAL A 259 37.83 28.33 -5.02
CA VAL A 259 38.01 29.61 -4.27
C VAL A 259 36.83 30.20 -3.44
N ALA A 260 36.93 29.97 -2.10
CA ALA A 260 36.53 30.77 -0.92
C ALA A 260 35.04 31.10 -0.61
N PRO A 261 34.64 31.47 0.64
CA PRO A 261 35.27 31.35 1.97
C PRO A 261 34.49 30.45 2.98
N GLU A 262 35.16 30.11 4.08
CA GLU A 262 34.83 29.11 5.12
C GLU A 262 33.64 29.41 6.07
N GLU A 263 32.61 30.17 5.67
CA GLU A 263 31.50 30.52 6.60
C GLU A 263 30.15 29.83 6.34
N SER A 264 30.01 28.99 5.31
CA SER A 264 28.73 28.29 5.04
C SER A 264 28.63 26.87 5.61
N THR A 265 29.69 26.39 6.26
CA THR A 265 29.79 25.01 6.75
C THR A 265 29.19 24.78 8.14
N GLU A 266 29.05 25.81 8.98
CA GLU A 266 28.49 25.65 10.33
C GLU A 266 26.96 25.85 10.38
N GLU A 267 26.37 26.79 9.63
CA GLU A 267 24.90 26.96 9.60
C GLU A 267 24.16 25.78 8.95
N PHE A 268 24.81 24.98 8.10
CA PHE A 268 24.17 23.82 7.48
C PHE A 268 24.21 22.55 8.36
N MET A 269 25.07 22.50 9.38
CA MET A 269 25.10 21.38 10.32
C MET A 269 23.88 21.38 11.25
N GLU A 270 23.30 22.54 11.57
CA GLU A 270 22.06 22.61 12.36
C GLU A 270 20.81 22.13 11.61
N TRP A 271 20.77 22.18 10.28
CA TRP A 271 19.64 21.65 9.50
C TRP A 271 19.70 20.14 9.27
N THR A 272 20.83 19.51 9.58
CA THR A 272 20.99 18.04 9.52
C THR A 272 20.45 17.30 10.75
N ASN A 273 19.95 18.03 11.75
CA ASN A 273 19.12 17.49 12.82
C ASN A 273 17.62 17.45 12.44
N SER A 274 17.33 17.00 11.22
CA SER A 274 15.95 16.67 10.82
C SER A 274 15.49 15.46 11.63
N HIS A 275 14.87 15.74 12.79
CA HIS A 275 14.17 14.84 13.69
C HIS A 275 13.60 13.61 12.97
N ILE A 276 14.28 12.47 13.12
CA ILE A 276 13.69 11.17 12.84
C ILE A 276 12.95 10.76 14.11
N ASP A 277 11.71 11.24 14.26
CA ASP A 277 10.88 10.86 15.40
C ASP A 277 10.29 9.46 15.15
N PHE A 278 10.92 8.43 15.71
CA PHE A 278 10.38 7.08 15.75
C PHE A 278 9.39 6.96 16.91
N TYR A 279 8.10 7.09 16.64
CA TYR A 279 7.07 6.68 17.59
C TYR A 279 6.75 5.19 17.39
N SER A 280 7.30 4.33 18.25
CA SER A 280 6.85 2.94 18.42
C SER A 280 6.34 2.73 19.84
N GLU A 281 5.03 2.81 20.06
CA GLU A 281 4.46 2.44 21.36
C GLU A 281 4.54 0.91 21.54
N LYS A 282 5.35 0.48 22.52
CA LYS A 282 5.26 -0.86 23.12
C LYS A 282 4.06 -0.86 24.07
N LEU A 283 3.00 -1.59 23.73
CA LEU A 283 2.01 -2.02 24.73
C LEU A 283 2.15 -3.53 24.93
N LEU A 284 2.91 -3.91 25.96
CA LEU A 284 2.87 -5.24 26.56
C LEU A 284 2.45 -5.09 28.02
N LYS A 285 1.49 -5.95 28.41
CA LYS A 285 0.84 -6.13 29.71
C LYS A 285 -0.36 -5.23 30.02
N VAL A 286 -1.51 -5.60 29.46
CA VAL A 286 -2.74 -5.61 30.28
C VAL A 286 -2.92 -7.04 30.76
N VAL A 287 -2.30 -7.34 31.90
CA VAL A 287 -2.76 -8.44 32.76
C VAL A 287 -4.11 -7.97 33.29
N TRP A 288 -5.17 -8.71 32.98
CA TRP A 288 -6.45 -8.54 33.67
C TRP A 288 -6.32 -9.15 35.07
N PRO A 289 -6.47 -8.40 36.17
CA PRO A 289 -6.91 -9.00 37.41
C PRO A 289 -8.43 -8.98 37.42
N TYR A 290 -9.05 -10.15 37.30
CA TYR A 290 -10.36 -10.35 37.94
C TYR A 290 -10.15 -10.25 39.47
N PRO A 291 -11.16 -9.78 40.21
CA PRO A 291 -11.80 -10.76 41.08
C PRO A 291 -13.27 -10.97 40.71
N LEU A 292 -13.61 -12.25 40.54
CA LEU A 292 -14.93 -12.78 40.86
C LEU A 292 -15.16 -12.58 42.36
N GLN A 293 -16.27 -11.94 42.73
CA GLN A 293 -17.04 -12.30 43.91
C GLN A 293 -18.49 -11.88 43.70
N MET A 294 -19.30 -12.83 43.24
CA MET A 294 -20.70 -12.95 43.62
C MET A 294 -20.75 -13.90 44.83
N GLY A 295 -21.49 -13.51 45.86
CA GLY A 295 -21.65 -14.22 47.12
C GLY A 295 -21.65 -13.25 48.27
#